data_AF-A0A7Y2FCV2-F1
#
_entry.id   AF-A0A7Y2FCV2-F1
#
_cell.length_a   1.000
_cell.length_b   1.000
_cell.length_c   1.000
_cell.angle_alpha   90.00
_cell.angle_beta   90.00
_cell.angle_gamma   90.00
#
_symmetry.space_group_name_H-M   'P 1'
#
loop_
_entity.id
_entity.type
_entity.pdbx_description
1 polymer ?
#
loop_
_entity_poly.entity_id
_entity_poly.type
_entity_poly.pdbx_seq_one_letter_code
_entity_poly.pdbx_strand_id
1 'polypeptide(L)'
;MSFIKELKRRNVFKVGIAYAVVAWLILQVADVMIDNIGAPDWLFRAIVLVLALGFPLVLVFAWAFELTPEGIKREKDVDRSQSIAPQTGQKLNYAIMAVMALALGYFIWDKFSASAPEPVASASDEQVIDKSIAVLPFVNMSADENNEYFSDGLSEELLNLLAKVDGLKVAARTSSFKFKNSDDDIADIGQKLNVATILEGSVRKHGNQARITAQLIKVDDGFHLWSETYDRNLDNIFQVQDEIARAIVDALKLPLLGQDEQAVAASSASSFEAYDLYLLGRHHYRQVNEQGFKKAVEYFTRATDVDPDYAPAWSGLADAYLGLSDYGDLALSESYALA
;
A
#
# COMPACT_ATOMS: atom_id res chain seq x y z
N MET A 1 -46.72 23.99 -29.63
CA MET A 1 -45.49 24.73 -29.28
C MET A 1 -44.71 23.87 -28.28
N SER A 2 -43.40 23.67 -28.47
CA SER A 2 -42.63 22.67 -27.70
C SER A 2 -42.47 23.07 -26.23
N PHE A 3 -42.76 22.14 -25.30
CA PHE A 3 -42.62 22.27 -23.85
C PHE A 3 -41.25 22.84 -23.41
N ILE A 4 -40.20 22.50 -24.15
CA ILE A 4 -38.83 22.97 -23.91
C ILE A 4 -38.68 24.48 -24.20
N LYS A 5 -39.40 25.01 -25.20
CA LYS A 5 -39.44 26.46 -25.47
C LYS A 5 -40.17 27.22 -24.36
N GLU A 6 -41.20 26.62 -23.76
CA GLU A 6 -41.95 27.19 -22.64
C GLU A 6 -41.09 27.26 -21.37
N LEU A 7 -40.33 26.20 -21.06
CA LEU A 7 -39.38 26.16 -19.93
C LEU A 7 -38.24 27.17 -20.07
N LYS A 8 -37.73 27.35 -21.30
CA LYS A 8 -36.69 28.35 -21.59
C LYS A 8 -37.24 29.79 -21.54
N ARG A 9 -38.52 29.99 -21.86
CA ARG A 9 -39.21 31.29 -21.76
C ARG A 9 -39.40 31.73 -20.30
N ARG A 10 -39.78 30.82 -19.41
CA ARG A 10 -40.11 31.12 -18.00
C ARG A 10 -38.90 31.16 -17.05
N ASN A 11 -37.67 31.26 -17.57
CA ASN A 11 -36.41 31.23 -16.80
C ASN A 11 -36.23 30.02 -15.85
N VAL A 12 -37.04 28.97 -15.97
CA VAL A 12 -37.05 27.80 -15.05
C VAL A 12 -35.69 27.12 -15.02
N PHE A 13 -34.99 27.04 -16.16
CA PHE A 13 -33.62 26.51 -16.21
C PHE A 13 -32.62 27.33 -15.41
N LYS A 14 -32.72 28.66 -15.42
CA LYS A 14 -31.80 29.53 -14.66
C LYS A 14 -32.03 29.38 -13.17
N VAL A 15 -33.30 29.32 -12.75
CA VAL A 15 -33.65 29.10 -11.34
C VAL A 15 -33.21 27.71 -10.88
N GLY A 16 -33.37 26.68 -11.72
CA GLY A 16 -32.89 25.34 -11.42
C GLY A 16 -31.36 25.28 -11.24
N ILE A 17 -30.61 25.95 -12.12
CA ILE A 17 -29.14 26.06 -12.00
C ILE A 17 -28.75 26.83 -10.73
N ALA A 18 -29.38 27.97 -10.46
CA ALA A 18 -29.10 28.76 -9.26
C ALA A 18 -29.40 27.96 -7.98
N TYR A 19 -30.51 27.22 -7.95
CA TYR A 19 -30.85 26.35 -6.83
C TYR A 19 -29.81 25.24 -6.64
N ALA A 20 -29.36 24.60 -7.73
CA ALA A 20 -28.34 23.57 -7.64
C ALA A 20 -27.01 24.10 -7.07
N VAL A 21 -26.57 25.29 -7.49
CA VAL A 21 -25.35 25.94 -6.96
C VAL A 21 -25.50 26.29 -5.48
N VAL A 22 -26.64 26.85 -5.07
CA VAL A 22 -26.90 27.19 -3.66
C VAL A 22 -27.02 25.93 -2.81
N ALA A 23 -27.72 24.90 -3.28
CA ALA A 23 -27.84 23.62 -2.59
C ALA A 23 -26.47 22.96 -2.41
N TRP A 24 -25.62 23.00 -3.44
CA TRP A 24 -24.25 22.50 -3.35
C TRP A 24 -23.42 23.25 -2.29
N LEU A 25 -23.48 24.58 -2.25
CA LEU A 25 -22.82 25.39 -1.22
C LEU A 25 -23.32 25.06 0.19
N ILE A 26 -24.63 24.88 0.35
CA ILE A 26 -25.23 24.50 1.65
C ILE A 26 -24.69 23.14 2.10
N LEU A 27 -24.60 22.16 1.19
CA LEU A 27 -24.06 20.84 1.52
C LEU A 27 -22.60 20.91 1.93
N GLN A 28 -21.79 21.71 1.24
CA GLN A 28 -20.38 21.90 1.58
C GLN A 28 -20.20 22.52 2.98
N VAL A 29 -20.98 23.54 3.31
CA VAL A 29 -20.95 24.15 4.65
C VAL A 29 -21.47 23.18 5.71
N ALA A 30 -22.52 22.41 5.39
CA ALA A 30 -23.10 21.44 6.30
C ALA A 30 -22.12 20.32 6.65
N ASP A 31 -21.37 19.81 5.67
CA ASP A 31 -20.35 18.77 5.85
C ASP A 31 -19.29 19.23 6.86
N VAL A 32 -18.71 20.42 6.65
CA VAL A 32 -17.70 21.00 7.55
C VAL A 32 -18.24 21.28 8.95
N MET A 33 -19.48 21.76 9.06
CA MET A 33 -20.04 22.16 10.36
C MET A 33 -20.52 20.97 11.20
N ILE A 34 -21.09 19.94 10.57
CA ILE A 34 -21.66 18.78 11.28
C ILE A 34 -20.58 18.03 12.05
N ASP A 35 -19.44 17.80 11.42
CA ASP A 35 -18.30 17.13 12.07
C ASP A 35 -17.74 17.97 13.23
N ASN A 36 -17.65 19.28 13.03
CA ASN A 36 -17.08 20.19 14.04
C ASN A 36 -17.97 20.34 15.29
N ILE A 37 -19.29 20.20 15.17
CA ILE A 37 -20.22 20.30 16.30
C ILE A 37 -20.62 18.93 16.87
N GLY A 38 -20.09 17.84 16.32
CA GLY A 38 -20.44 16.47 16.73
C GLY A 38 -21.92 16.14 16.49
N ALA A 39 -22.51 16.68 15.42
CA ALA A 39 -23.91 16.42 15.11
C ALA A 39 -24.09 14.98 14.58
N PRO A 40 -25.27 14.35 14.80
CA PRO A 40 -25.51 13.00 14.33
C PRO A 40 -25.58 12.89 12.80
N ASP A 41 -25.08 11.78 12.23
CA ASP A 41 -25.05 11.50 10.78
C ASP A 41 -26.41 11.61 10.06
N TRP A 42 -27.52 11.39 10.78
CA TRP A 42 -28.85 11.51 10.20
C TRP A 42 -29.17 12.96 9.77
N LEU A 43 -28.51 13.96 10.38
CA LEU A 43 -28.75 15.37 10.11
C LEU A 43 -28.30 15.76 8.70
N PHE A 44 -27.13 15.29 8.25
CA PHE A 44 -26.67 15.50 6.88
C PHE A 44 -27.65 14.90 5.86
N ARG A 45 -28.10 13.67 6.11
CA ARG A 45 -29.11 13.00 5.29
C ARG A 45 -30.44 13.78 5.26
N ALA A 46 -30.86 14.35 6.38
CA ALA A 46 -32.06 15.20 6.44
C ALA A 46 -31.91 16.47 5.60
N ILE A 47 -30.75 17.14 5.63
CA ILE A 47 -30.47 18.33 4.82
C ILE A 47 -30.53 18.00 3.33
N VAL A 48 -29.90 16.89 2.91
CA VAL A 48 -29.96 16.42 1.51
C VAL A 48 -31.40 16.17 1.08
N LEU A 49 -32.21 15.50 1.92
CA LEU A 49 -33.61 15.22 1.61
C LEU A 49 -34.45 16.51 1.49
N VAL A 50 -34.23 17.49 2.37
CA VAL A 50 -34.93 18.78 2.31
C VAL A 50 -34.58 19.54 1.02
N LEU A 51 -33.31 19.57 0.63
CA LEU A 51 -32.87 20.20 -0.62
C LEU A 51 -33.42 19.46 -1.86
N ALA A 52 -33.43 18.13 -1.83
CA ALA A 52 -33.99 17.31 -2.91
C ALA A 52 -35.51 17.52 -3.07
N LEU A 53 -36.25 17.61 -1.97
CA LEU A 53 -37.70 17.88 -1.98
C LEU A 53 -38.03 19.34 -2.31
N GLY A 54 -37.16 20.29 -1.94
CA GLY A 54 -37.31 21.71 -2.26
C GLY A 54 -37.12 22.00 -3.75
N PHE A 55 -36.26 21.25 -4.45
CA PHE A 55 -36.00 21.44 -5.88
C PHE A 55 -37.26 21.40 -6.78
N PRO A 56 -38.10 20.34 -6.76
CA PRO A 56 -39.31 20.31 -7.58
C PRO A 56 -40.31 21.40 -7.19
N LEU A 57 -40.40 21.76 -5.90
CA LEU A 57 -41.25 22.86 -5.44
C LEU A 57 -40.82 24.21 -6.04
N VAL A 58 -39.51 24.48 -6.02
CA VAL A 58 -38.92 25.70 -6.57
C VAL A 58 -39.10 25.76 -8.09
N LEU A 59 -38.97 24.64 -8.80
CA LEU A 59 -39.25 24.60 -10.25
C LEU A 59 -40.72 24.87 -10.56
N VAL A 60 -41.66 24.34 -9.78
CA VAL A 60 -43.09 24.62 -9.93
C VAL A 60 -43.41 26.08 -9.62
N PHE A 61 -42.80 26.66 -8.59
CA PHE A 61 -42.95 28.09 -8.28
C PHE A 61 -42.37 28.98 -9.38
N ALA A 62 -41.18 28.68 -9.88
CA ALA A 62 -40.56 29.39 -11.00
C ALA A 62 -41.37 29.26 -12.29
N TRP A 63 -42.09 28.16 -12.46
CA TRP A 63 -43.01 27.98 -13.58
C TRP A 63 -44.32 28.74 -13.40
N ALA A 64 -44.83 28.85 -12.17
CA ALA A 64 -46.13 29.46 -11.87
C ALA A 64 -46.10 30.99 -11.60
N PHE A 65 -44.94 31.55 -11.25
CA PHE A 65 -44.80 32.96 -10.85
C PHE A 65 -43.56 33.61 -11.49
N GLU A 66 -43.71 34.79 -12.09
CA GLU A 66 -42.58 35.61 -12.57
C GLU A 66 -42.22 36.65 -11.49
N LEU A 67 -40.98 36.65 -10.99
CA LEU A 67 -40.48 37.71 -10.12
C LEU A 67 -40.18 38.97 -10.96
N THR A 68 -41.02 39.99 -10.85
CA THR A 68 -40.74 41.34 -11.35
C THR A 68 -40.28 42.26 -10.20
N PRO A 69 -39.56 43.36 -10.49
CA PRO A 69 -39.07 44.30 -9.47
C PRO A 69 -40.15 44.97 -8.60
N GLU A 70 -41.42 44.77 -8.89
CA GLU A 70 -42.57 45.39 -8.22
C GLU A 70 -43.36 44.43 -7.29
N GLY A 71 -42.86 43.20 -7.08
CA GLY A 71 -43.46 42.21 -6.17
C GLY A 71 -44.15 41.02 -6.87
N ILE A 72 -44.67 40.06 -6.08
CA ILE A 72 -45.25 38.80 -6.56
C ILE A 72 -46.63 39.04 -7.20
N LYS A 73 -46.76 38.90 -8.52
CA LYS A 73 -48.06 38.93 -9.24
C LYS A 73 -48.32 37.62 -9.99
N ARG A 74 -49.57 37.13 -9.97
CA ARG A 74 -50.04 35.99 -10.80
C ARG A 74 -50.29 36.48 -12.25
N GLU A 75 -49.88 35.66 -13.23
CA GLU A 75 -49.72 35.94 -14.68
C GLU A 75 -50.97 36.41 -15.47
N LYS A 76 -52.10 36.81 -14.87
CA LYS A 76 -53.34 37.07 -15.63
C LYS A 76 -53.61 38.51 -16.05
N ASP A 77 -52.87 39.52 -15.59
CA ASP A 77 -53.17 40.94 -15.90
C ASP A 77 -51.94 41.83 -16.11
N VAL A 78 -51.09 41.60 -17.12
CA VAL A 78 -50.11 42.61 -17.56
C VAL A 78 -49.92 42.61 -19.08
N ASP A 79 -50.04 43.79 -19.68
CA ASP A 79 -49.98 44.13 -21.11
C ASP A 79 -48.58 43.94 -21.72
N ARG A 80 -48.54 43.46 -22.96
CA ARG A 80 -47.40 42.83 -23.65
C ARG A 80 -46.41 43.81 -24.31
N SER A 81 -46.43 45.10 -23.97
CA SER A 81 -45.65 46.13 -24.68
C SER A 81 -44.57 46.86 -23.85
N GLN A 82 -44.38 46.53 -22.56
CA GLN A 82 -43.37 47.17 -21.70
C GLN A 82 -42.49 46.20 -20.90
N SER A 83 -42.14 45.05 -21.47
CA SER A 83 -41.11 44.20 -20.84
C SER A 83 -39.73 44.77 -21.16
N ILE A 84 -39.12 45.46 -20.20
CA ILE A 84 -37.70 45.85 -20.23
C ILE A 84 -36.86 44.57 -20.02
N ALA A 85 -36.76 43.77 -21.08
CA ALA A 85 -36.21 42.42 -21.07
C ALA A 85 -34.69 42.22 -21.30
N PRO A 86 -33.77 43.21 -21.43
CA PRO A 86 -32.35 42.89 -21.57
C PRO A 86 -31.45 43.12 -20.33
N GLN A 87 -31.82 44.00 -19.38
CA GLN A 87 -30.83 44.45 -18.37
C GLN A 87 -30.76 43.60 -17.10
N THR A 88 -31.87 43.00 -16.65
CA THR A 88 -31.90 42.19 -15.41
C THR A 88 -31.30 40.79 -15.61
N GLY A 89 -31.43 40.22 -16.82
CA GLY A 89 -30.87 38.91 -17.15
C GLY A 89 -29.34 38.88 -17.25
N GLN A 90 -28.72 40.00 -17.63
CA GLN A 90 -27.26 40.12 -17.70
C GLN A 90 -26.63 40.20 -16.30
N LYS A 91 -27.19 41.00 -15.38
CA LYS A 91 -26.67 41.10 -14.00
C LYS A 91 -26.72 39.76 -13.28
N LEU A 92 -27.78 38.97 -13.49
CA LEU A 92 -27.89 37.62 -12.94
C LEU A 92 -26.88 36.64 -13.58
N ASN A 93 -26.63 36.74 -14.87
CA ASN A 93 -25.58 35.94 -15.53
C ASN A 93 -24.19 36.30 -15.00
N TYR A 94 -23.89 37.59 -14.77
CA TYR A 94 -22.62 38.01 -14.16
C TYR A 94 -22.49 37.52 -12.71
N ALA A 95 -23.59 37.54 -11.94
CA ALA A 95 -23.60 36.98 -10.59
C ALA A 95 -23.36 35.46 -10.59
N ILE A 96 -24.00 34.70 -11.49
CA ILE A 96 -23.78 33.26 -11.64
C ILE A 96 -22.34 32.97 -12.06
N MET A 97 -21.78 33.71 -13.04
CA MET A 97 -20.39 33.54 -13.46
C MET A 97 -19.40 33.89 -12.35
N ALA A 98 -19.66 34.94 -11.56
CA ALA A 98 -18.82 35.32 -10.43
C ALA A 98 -18.82 34.22 -9.34
N VAL A 99 -19.99 33.67 -9.00
CA VAL A 99 -20.09 32.56 -8.03
C VAL A 99 -19.40 31.30 -8.56
N MET A 100 -19.56 30.97 -9.84
CA MET A 100 -18.87 29.83 -10.47
C MET A 100 -17.36 30.01 -10.50
N ALA A 101 -16.87 31.22 -10.80
CA ALA A 101 -15.44 31.52 -10.81
C ALA A 101 -14.83 31.47 -9.40
N LEU A 102 -15.57 31.93 -8.38
CA LEU A 102 -15.17 31.80 -6.98
C LEU A 102 -15.15 30.35 -6.52
N ALA A 103 -16.17 29.55 -6.89
CA ALA A 103 -16.21 28.12 -6.59
C ALA A 103 -15.07 27.36 -7.28
N LEU A 104 -14.77 27.67 -8.54
CA LEU A 104 -13.66 27.06 -9.28
C LEU A 104 -12.31 27.51 -8.72
N GLY A 105 -12.17 28.78 -8.36
CA GLY A 105 -10.97 29.31 -7.72
C GLY A 105 -10.71 28.67 -6.36
N TYR A 106 -11.76 28.50 -5.54
CA TYR A 106 -11.68 27.74 -4.28
C TYR A 106 -11.29 26.28 -4.54
N PHE A 107 -11.90 25.61 -5.51
CA PHE A 107 -11.59 24.20 -5.82
C PHE A 107 -10.16 24.00 -6.33
N ILE A 108 -9.64 24.94 -7.13
CA ILE A 108 -8.25 24.93 -7.59
C ILE A 108 -7.31 25.25 -6.42
N TRP A 109 -7.66 26.23 -5.57
CA TRP A 109 -6.89 26.55 -4.36
C TRP A 109 -6.84 25.35 -3.42
N ASP A 110 -7.97 24.70 -3.17
CA ASP A 110 -8.06 23.48 -2.35
C ASP A 110 -7.16 22.37 -2.93
N LYS A 111 -7.27 22.09 -4.24
CA LYS A 111 -6.43 21.06 -4.88
C LYS A 111 -4.93 21.37 -4.92
N PHE A 112 -4.54 22.64 -5.02
CA PHE A 112 -3.13 23.05 -5.11
C PHE A 112 -2.52 23.44 -3.74
N SER A 113 -3.34 23.86 -2.79
CA SER A 113 -2.93 24.12 -1.40
C SER A 113 -2.92 22.84 -0.57
N ALA A 114 -3.69 21.82 -0.95
CA ALA A 114 -3.62 20.45 -0.40
C ALA A 114 -2.39 19.65 -0.89
N SER A 115 -1.38 20.30 -1.46
CA SER A 115 -0.03 19.73 -1.62
C SER A 115 0.89 20.04 -0.42
N ALA A 116 0.37 20.69 0.63
CA ALA A 116 0.88 20.48 1.97
C ALA A 116 0.09 19.29 2.56
N PRO A 117 0.75 18.23 3.06
CA PRO A 117 0.03 17.12 3.67
C PRO A 117 -0.73 17.66 4.89
N GLU A 118 -2.05 17.77 4.78
CA GLU A 118 -2.86 17.97 5.98
C GLU A 118 -2.73 16.71 6.85
N PRO A 119 -2.54 16.88 8.17
CA PRO A 119 -2.40 15.76 9.08
C PRO A 119 -3.71 15.00 9.08
N VAL A 120 -3.70 13.83 8.43
CA VAL A 120 -4.76 12.84 8.54
C VAL A 120 -5.11 12.67 10.01
N ALA A 121 -6.37 12.96 10.33
CA ALA A 121 -6.95 12.73 11.64
C ALA A 121 -6.60 11.31 12.09
N SER A 122 -5.70 11.26 13.09
CA SER A 122 -5.28 10.09 13.87
C SER A 122 -5.79 8.77 13.28
N ALA A 123 -5.01 8.20 12.34
CA ALA A 123 -4.76 6.78 12.42
C ALA A 123 -4.48 6.53 13.90
N SER A 124 -5.33 5.74 14.55
CA SER A 124 -5.12 5.26 15.91
C SER A 124 -3.64 5.08 16.09
N ASP A 125 -3.01 5.94 16.92
CA ASP A 125 -1.59 5.94 17.28
C ASP A 125 -0.96 4.68 16.70
N GLU A 126 -0.49 4.75 15.43
CA GLU A 126 0.05 3.57 14.74
C GLU A 126 1.36 3.38 15.47
N GLN A 127 1.24 2.75 16.64
CA GLN A 127 2.35 2.49 17.51
C GLN A 127 3.14 1.49 16.72
N VAL A 128 4.13 2.04 16.01
CA VAL A 128 5.26 1.32 15.48
C VAL A 128 5.56 0.25 16.51
N ILE A 129 5.47 -0.99 16.08
CA ILE A 129 5.57 -2.10 17.00
C ILE A 129 7.02 -2.06 17.50
N ASP A 130 7.26 -1.58 18.71
CA ASP A 130 8.61 -1.25 19.22
C ASP A 130 9.65 -2.36 18.96
N LYS A 131 9.20 -3.62 18.99
CA LYS A 131 10.00 -4.82 18.69
C LYS A 131 9.57 -5.40 17.34
N SER A 132 9.87 -4.70 16.26
CA SER A 132 9.61 -5.16 14.91
C SER A 132 10.73 -4.86 13.94
N ILE A 133 10.88 -5.75 12.96
CA ILE A 133 11.92 -5.70 11.95
C ILE A 133 11.40 -6.09 10.57
N ALA A 134 11.88 -5.42 9.52
CA ALA A 134 11.81 -5.93 8.16
C ALA A 134 13.22 -6.31 7.68
N VAL A 135 13.33 -7.44 6.98
CA VAL A 135 14.56 -7.83 6.29
C VAL A 135 14.38 -7.55 4.81
N LEU A 136 15.15 -6.59 4.29
CA LEU A 136 15.17 -6.26 2.87
C LEU A 136 16.08 -7.23 2.09
N PRO A 137 15.85 -7.41 0.78
CA PRO A 137 16.74 -8.20 -0.07
C PRO A 137 18.12 -7.58 -0.08
N PHE A 138 19.15 -8.37 0.22
CA PHE A 138 20.52 -7.90 0.21
C PHE A 138 20.95 -7.65 -1.22
N VAL A 139 21.66 -6.55 -1.42
CA VAL A 139 22.14 -6.13 -2.73
C VAL A 139 23.25 -7.07 -3.20
N ASN A 140 23.10 -7.65 -4.38
CA ASN A 140 24.18 -8.38 -5.02
C ASN A 140 25.24 -7.39 -5.53
N MET A 141 26.42 -7.36 -4.89
CA MET A 141 27.59 -6.57 -5.28
C MET A 141 28.70 -7.45 -5.89
N SER A 142 28.35 -8.67 -6.32
CA SER A 142 29.23 -9.58 -7.06
C SER A 142 29.34 -9.13 -8.52
N ALA A 143 30.42 -9.52 -9.20
CA ALA A 143 30.58 -9.23 -10.63
C ALA A 143 29.59 -10.02 -11.51
N ASP A 144 29.16 -11.18 -11.02
CA ASP A 144 28.20 -12.04 -11.70
C ASP A 144 26.79 -11.81 -11.14
N GLU A 145 25.94 -11.20 -11.97
CA GLU A 145 24.54 -10.89 -11.68
C GLU A 145 23.72 -12.16 -11.40
N ASN A 146 24.13 -13.32 -11.92
CA ASN A 146 23.45 -14.58 -11.66
C ASN A 146 23.52 -15.02 -10.19
N ASN A 147 24.33 -14.37 -9.33
CA ASN A 147 24.36 -14.63 -7.89
C ASN A 147 23.25 -13.90 -7.12
N GLU A 148 22.32 -13.24 -7.79
CA GLU A 148 21.21 -12.56 -7.13
C GLU A 148 20.30 -13.53 -6.34
N TYR A 149 20.15 -14.78 -6.78
CA TYR A 149 19.44 -15.79 -5.98
C TYR A 149 20.10 -16.03 -4.62
N PHE A 150 21.43 -15.90 -4.55
CA PHE A 150 22.20 -16.16 -3.35
C PHE A 150 22.00 -15.04 -2.33
N SER A 151 22.06 -13.77 -2.76
CA SER A 151 21.81 -12.63 -1.87
C SER A 151 20.36 -12.60 -1.40
N ASP A 152 19.39 -12.84 -2.28
CA ASP A 152 17.98 -12.95 -1.91
C ASP A 152 17.71 -14.12 -0.96
N GLY A 153 18.36 -15.25 -1.23
CA GLY A 153 18.26 -16.46 -0.40
C GLY A 153 18.80 -16.23 1.01
N LEU A 154 19.98 -15.60 1.12
CA LEU A 154 20.56 -15.24 2.41
C LEU A 154 19.65 -14.32 3.22
N SER A 155 19.07 -13.29 2.59
CA SER A 155 18.14 -12.38 3.26
C SER A 155 16.89 -13.08 3.76
N GLU A 156 16.38 -14.05 3.01
CA GLU A 156 15.21 -14.83 3.42
C GLU A 156 15.50 -15.79 4.55
N GLU A 157 16.67 -16.44 4.56
CA GLU A 157 17.07 -17.28 5.68
C GLU A 157 17.25 -16.44 6.96
N LEU A 158 17.85 -15.24 6.86
CA LEU A 158 17.92 -14.30 7.99
C LEU A 158 16.52 -13.89 8.47
N LEU A 159 15.60 -13.59 7.53
CA LEU A 159 14.19 -13.30 7.86
C LEU A 159 13.55 -14.46 8.63
N ASN A 160 13.73 -15.69 8.16
CA ASN A 160 13.17 -16.90 8.76
C ASN A 160 13.76 -17.19 10.15
N LEU A 161 15.07 -16.97 10.34
CA LEU A 161 15.73 -17.08 11.64
C LEU A 161 15.18 -16.06 12.63
N LEU A 162 15.07 -14.79 12.23
CA LEU A 162 14.53 -13.72 13.06
C LEU A 162 13.04 -13.91 13.36
N ALA A 163 12.27 -14.52 12.45
CA ALA A 163 10.85 -14.81 12.67
C ALA A 163 10.60 -15.84 13.78
N LYS A 164 11.63 -16.60 14.17
CA LYS A 164 11.59 -17.55 15.30
C LYS A 164 11.96 -16.92 16.64
N VAL A 165 12.33 -15.63 16.66
CA VAL A 165 12.71 -14.92 17.89
C VAL A 165 11.46 -14.48 18.64
N ASP A 166 11.29 -14.98 19.86
CA ASP A 166 10.15 -14.65 20.70
C ASP A 166 10.09 -13.15 21.01
N GLY A 167 8.91 -12.56 20.78
CA GLY A 167 8.67 -11.15 21.02
C GLY A 167 9.24 -10.20 19.95
N LEU A 168 9.80 -10.72 18.84
CA LEU A 168 10.14 -9.95 17.65
C LEU A 168 9.08 -10.16 16.57
N LYS A 169 8.45 -9.08 16.10
CA LYS A 169 7.57 -9.16 14.92
C LYS A 169 8.39 -8.95 13.66
N VAL A 170 8.26 -9.85 12.69
CA VAL A 170 8.99 -9.76 11.41
C VAL A 170 8.02 -9.48 10.28
N ALA A 171 8.30 -8.45 9.48
CA ALA A 171 7.52 -8.14 8.29
C ALA A 171 7.58 -9.30 7.29
N ALA A 172 6.43 -9.62 6.69
CA ALA A 172 6.32 -10.72 5.74
C ALA A 172 7.29 -10.56 4.56
N ARG A 173 7.94 -11.66 4.18
CA ARG A 173 8.88 -11.70 3.04
C ARG A 173 8.32 -11.05 1.78
N THR A 174 7.07 -11.36 1.41
CA THR A 174 6.42 -10.81 0.21
C THR A 174 6.18 -9.31 0.28
N SER A 175 6.10 -8.72 1.47
CA SER A 175 6.02 -7.27 1.66
C SER A 175 7.40 -6.65 1.60
N SER A 176 8.38 -7.20 2.32
CA SER A 176 9.75 -6.65 2.36
C SER A 176 10.46 -6.74 1.00
N PHE A 177 10.31 -7.86 0.29
CA PHE A 177 11.02 -8.09 -0.98
C PHE A 177 10.45 -7.26 -2.15
N LYS A 178 9.31 -6.58 -1.98
CA LYS A 178 8.80 -5.61 -2.97
C LYS A 178 9.68 -4.38 -3.09
N PHE A 179 10.43 -4.05 -2.03
CA PHE A 179 11.33 -2.90 -2.00
C PHE A 179 12.71 -3.20 -2.59
N LYS A 180 12.86 -4.35 -3.25
CA LYS A 180 14.08 -4.68 -3.98
C LYS A 180 14.38 -3.60 -5.03
N ASN A 181 15.60 -3.06 -5.00
CA ASN A 181 16.03 -1.98 -5.90
C ASN A 181 15.12 -0.75 -5.85
N SER A 182 14.45 -0.51 -4.72
CA SER A 182 13.67 0.71 -4.50
C SER A 182 14.61 1.89 -4.26
N ASP A 183 14.21 3.06 -4.75
CA ASP A 183 14.86 4.35 -4.47
C ASP A 183 14.24 5.06 -3.24
N ASP A 184 13.28 4.42 -2.56
CA ASP A 184 12.63 4.97 -1.36
C ASP A 184 13.64 5.06 -0.20
N ASP A 185 13.48 6.06 0.68
CA ASP A 185 14.23 6.13 1.92
C ASP A 185 13.83 4.98 2.87
N ILE A 186 14.78 4.49 3.65
CA ILE A 186 14.55 3.47 4.68
C ILE A 186 13.47 3.90 5.67
N ALA A 187 13.38 5.19 6.00
CA ALA A 187 12.31 5.72 6.84
C ALA A 187 10.92 5.46 6.20
N ASP A 188 10.77 5.75 4.91
CA ASP A 188 9.52 5.55 4.16
C ASP A 188 9.18 4.05 4.04
N ILE A 189 10.18 3.21 3.77
CA ILE A 189 10.01 1.75 3.69
C ILE A 189 9.55 1.21 5.05
N GLY A 190 10.16 1.67 6.14
CA GLY A 190 9.83 1.24 7.50
C GLY A 190 8.41 1.62 7.91
N GLN A 191 7.96 2.82 7.54
CA GLN A 191 6.57 3.25 7.72
C GLN A 191 5.61 2.39 6.90
N LYS A 192 5.88 2.16 5.61
CA LYS A 192 5.04 1.32 4.74
C LYS A 192 4.92 -0.12 5.24
N LEU A 193 5.97 -0.64 5.86
CA LEU A 193 6.03 -1.98 6.44
C LEU A 193 5.54 -2.04 7.89
N ASN A 194 5.29 -0.89 8.53
CA ASN A 194 4.95 -0.73 9.94
C ASN A 194 5.95 -1.46 10.86
N VAL A 195 7.24 -1.15 10.70
CA VAL A 195 8.33 -1.71 11.50
C VAL A 195 9.19 -0.64 12.17
N ALA A 196 9.76 -0.95 13.33
CA ALA A 196 10.65 -0.07 14.08
C ALA A 196 12.07 -0.07 13.53
N THR A 197 12.48 -1.18 12.91
CA THR A 197 13.84 -1.38 12.41
C THR A 197 13.84 -2.08 11.06
N ILE A 198 14.89 -1.83 10.28
CA ILE A 198 15.15 -2.47 9.00
C ILE A 198 16.53 -3.11 9.02
N LEU A 199 16.60 -4.38 8.61
CA LEU A 199 17.84 -5.06 8.26
C LEU A 199 18.03 -4.97 6.75
N GLU A 200 19.13 -4.36 6.35
CA GLU A 200 19.59 -4.32 4.96
C GLU A 200 21.04 -4.76 4.86
N GLY A 201 21.52 -4.96 3.64
CA GLY A 201 22.87 -5.43 3.44
C GLY A 201 23.26 -5.63 1.99
N SER A 202 24.49 -6.10 1.82
CA SER A 202 25.04 -6.46 0.52
C SER A 202 25.85 -7.75 0.59
N VAL A 203 25.89 -8.48 -0.52
CA VAL A 203 26.66 -9.70 -0.66
C VAL A 203 27.55 -9.58 -1.89
N ARG A 204 28.84 -9.86 -1.71
CA ARG A 204 29.81 -10.03 -2.80
C ARG A 204 30.40 -11.43 -2.73
N LYS A 205 29.94 -12.32 -3.59
CA LYS A 205 30.42 -13.70 -3.76
C LYS A 205 31.52 -13.75 -4.83
N HIS A 206 32.61 -14.44 -4.54
CA HIS A 206 33.69 -14.71 -5.49
C HIS A 206 34.27 -16.10 -5.24
N GLY A 207 33.94 -17.05 -6.11
CA GLY A 207 34.29 -18.46 -5.90
C GLY A 207 33.71 -18.98 -4.59
N ASN A 208 34.57 -19.52 -3.73
CA ASN A 208 34.19 -20.05 -2.41
C ASN A 208 34.21 -19.02 -1.26
N GLN A 209 34.32 -17.73 -1.57
CA GLN A 209 34.35 -16.66 -0.57
C GLN A 209 33.16 -15.72 -0.75
N ALA A 210 32.64 -15.23 0.37
CA ALA A 210 31.66 -14.17 0.38
C ALA A 210 32.06 -13.07 1.38
N ARG A 211 31.90 -11.82 0.94
CA ARG A 211 31.84 -10.66 1.81
C ARG A 211 30.37 -10.28 1.99
N ILE A 212 29.90 -10.30 3.23
CA ILE A 212 28.53 -9.94 3.58
C ILE A 212 28.59 -8.71 4.49
N THR A 213 27.89 -7.65 4.10
CA THR A 213 27.69 -6.47 4.96
C THR A 213 26.25 -6.46 5.40
N ALA A 214 25.99 -6.35 6.70
CA ALA A 214 24.65 -6.31 7.25
C ALA A 214 24.53 -5.11 8.19
N GLN A 215 23.38 -4.42 8.13
CA GLN A 215 23.15 -3.17 8.84
C GLN A 215 21.73 -3.16 9.40
N LEU A 216 21.60 -2.83 10.68
CA LEU A 216 20.33 -2.65 11.35
C LEU A 216 20.08 -1.16 11.53
N ILE A 217 19.02 -0.65 10.94
CA ILE A 217 18.67 0.78 10.90
C ILE A 217 17.40 1.00 11.72
N LYS A 218 17.38 2.06 12.53
CA LYS A 218 16.17 2.52 13.23
C LYS A 218 15.35 3.40 12.30
N VAL A 219 14.08 3.06 12.11
CA VAL A 219 13.19 3.73 11.14
C VAL A 219 12.86 5.15 11.56
N ASP A 220 12.71 5.40 12.86
CA ASP A 220 12.32 6.69 13.45
C ASP A 220 13.29 7.84 13.12
N ASP A 221 14.59 7.57 13.07
CA ASP A 221 15.63 8.60 12.88
C ASP A 221 16.60 8.28 11.73
N GLY A 222 16.46 7.11 11.09
CA GLY A 222 17.30 6.66 9.97
C GLY A 222 18.73 6.28 10.36
N PHE A 223 19.08 6.23 11.64
CA PHE A 223 20.44 5.92 12.07
C PHE A 223 20.68 4.42 12.26
N HIS A 224 21.92 4.01 12.04
CA HIS A 224 22.33 2.62 12.24
C HIS A 224 22.39 2.32 13.74
N LEU A 225 21.69 1.28 14.16
CA LEU A 225 21.83 0.66 15.48
C LEU A 225 23.04 -0.26 15.53
N TRP A 226 23.33 -0.92 14.41
CA TRP A 226 24.42 -1.89 14.28
C TRP A 226 24.81 -2.05 12.81
N SER A 227 26.08 -2.32 12.54
CA SER A 227 26.60 -2.61 11.21
C SER A 227 27.88 -3.43 11.34
N GLU A 228 27.99 -4.51 10.58
CA GLU A 228 29.19 -5.35 10.53
C GLU A 228 29.46 -5.87 9.11
N THR A 229 30.71 -6.27 8.89
CA THR A 229 31.15 -6.91 7.64
C THR A 229 31.81 -8.25 7.93
N TYR A 230 31.35 -9.28 7.25
CA TYR A 230 31.80 -10.65 7.40
C TYR A 230 32.51 -11.11 6.13
N ASP A 231 33.81 -11.36 6.25
CA ASP A 231 34.61 -12.02 5.21
C ASP A 231 34.79 -13.49 5.57
N ARG A 232 34.12 -14.37 4.82
CA ARG A 232 34.00 -15.79 5.18
C ARG A 232 34.06 -16.70 3.97
N ASN A 233 34.52 -17.92 4.21
CA ASN A 233 34.33 -19.03 3.28
C ASN A 233 32.85 -19.44 3.33
N LEU A 234 32.26 -19.73 2.17
CA LEU A 234 30.89 -20.21 2.01
C LEU A 234 30.60 -21.50 2.79
N ASP A 235 31.61 -22.33 3.04
CA ASP A 235 31.49 -23.50 3.94
C ASP A 235 31.06 -23.12 5.37
N ASN A 236 31.28 -21.87 5.78
CA ASN A 236 30.89 -21.35 7.10
C ASN A 236 29.64 -20.45 7.04
N ILE A 237 28.88 -20.45 5.94
CA ILE A 237 27.78 -19.48 5.75
C ILE A 237 26.72 -19.54 6.86
N PHE A 238 26.42 -20.75 7.36
CA PHE A 238 25.46 -20.95 8.45
C PHE A 238 25.91 -20.28 9.75
N GLN A 239 27.20 -20.38 10.06
CA GLN A 239 27.78 -19.67 11.21
C GLN A 239 27.61 -18.15 11.06
N VAL A 240 27.78 -17.62 9.84
CA VAL A 240 27.59 -16.19 9.57
C VAL A 240 26.14 -15.77 9.78
N GLN A 241 25.18 -16.57 9.33
CA GLN A 241 23.75 -16.31 9.53
C GLN A 241 23.41 -16.26 11.02
N ASP A 242 23.92 -17.22 11.80
CA ASP A 242 23.73 -17.26 13.24
C ASP A 242 24.40 -16.08 13.94
N GLU A 243 25.62 -15.71 13.54
CA GLU A 243 26.34 -14.53 14.05
C GLU A 243 25.55 -13.24 13.80
N ILE A 244 25.02 -13.06 12.58
CA ILE A 244 24.19 -11.90 12.22
C ILE A 244 22.89 -11.89 13.04
N ALA A 245 22.17 -13.02 13.10
CA ALA A 245 20.91 -13.10 13.82
C ALA A 245 21.09 -12.78 15.31
N ARG A 246 22.12 -13.33 15.96
CA ARG A 246 22.44 -13.03 17.36
C ARG A 246 22.81 -11.55 17.56
N ALA A 247 23.64 -11.00 16.69
CA ALA A 247 24.02 -9.58 16.77
C ALA A 247 22.80 -8.65 16.66
N ILE A 248 21.82 -8.99 15.81
CA ILE A 248 20.56 -8.23 15.70
C ILE A 248 19.73 -8.35 16.98
N VAL A 249 19.56 -9.56 17.51
CA VAL A 249 18.81 -9.79 18.75
C VAL A 249 19.43 -9.03 19.93
N ASP A 250 20.76 -9.02 20.02
CA ASP A 250 21.53 -8.26 21.00
C ASP A 250 21.37 -6.75 20.82
N ALA A 251 21.46 -6.25 19.58
CA ALA A 251 21.28 -4.84 19.25
C ALA A 251 19.86 -4.34 19.60
N LEU A 252 18.84 -5.20 19.42
CA LEU A 252 17.45 -4.92 19.79
C LEU A 252 17.17 -5.12 21.29
N LYS A 253 18.16 -5.56 22.09
CA LYS A 253 18.04 -5.85 23.52
C LYS A 253 16.86 -6.78 23.84
N LEU A 254 16.61 -7.74 22.96
CA LEU A 254 15.57 -8.74 23.17
C LEU A 254 16.08 -9.79 24.15
N PRO A 255 15.27 -10.19 25.15
CA PRO A 255 15.67 -11.28 26.02
C PRO A 255 15.79 -12.55 25.19
N LEU A 256 16.95 -13.20 25.24
CA LEU A 256 17.14 -14.56 24.79
C LEU A 256 16.40 -15.49 25.76
N LEU A 257 15.07 -15.54 25.66
CA LEU A 257 14.24 -16.43 26.48
C LEU A 257 14.43 -17.85 25.96
N GLY A 258 15.35 -18.59 26.61
CA GLY A 258 15.34 -20.05 26.64
C GLY A 258 15.27 -20.75 25.29
N GLN A 259 15.88 -20.21 24.24
CA GLN A 259 16.29 -21.08 23.14
C GLN A 259 17.42 -21.93 23.71
N ASP A 260 17.14 -23.20 23.93
CA ASP A 260 18.18 -24.21 24.07
C ASP A 260 19.29 -23.85 23.08
N GLU A 261 20.53 -23.70 23.54
CA GLU A 261 21.69 -23.46 22.65
C GLU A 261 21.74 -24.49 21.48
N GLN A 262 20.96 -25.57 21.59
CA GLN A 262 20.73 -26.62 20.61
C GLN A 262 19.78 -26.24 19.44
N ALA A 263 18.81 -25.34 19.61
CA ALA A 263 17.86 -24.98 18.55
C ALA A 263 18.49 -24.12 17.44
N VAL A 264 19.50 -23.31 17.79
CA VAL A 264 20.34 -22.58 16.82
C VAL A 264 21.48 -23.47 16.31
N ALA A 265 22.02 -24.37 17.14
CA ALA A 265 23.13 -25.24 16.76
C ALA A 265 22.77 -26.39 15.78
N ALA A 266 21.48 -26.68 15.55
CA ALA A 266 21.06 -27.75 14.65
C ALA A 266 21.24 -27.45 13.14
N SER A 267 21.47 -26.19 12.74
CA SER A 267 21.70 -25.82 11.33
C SER A 267 23.17 -25.96 10.88
N SER A 268 24.10 -26.08 11.83
CA SER A 268 25.54 -25.87 11.62
C SER A 268 26.30 -27.03 10.93
N ALA A 269 25.63 -28.11 10.53
CA ALA A 269 26.29 -29.28 9.93
C ALA A 269 25.89 -29.55 8.46
N SER A 270 25.24 -28.59 7.79
CA SER A 270 24.76 -28.81 6.42
C SER A 270 25.83 -28.45 5.37
N SER A 271 25.85 -29.17 4.25
CA SER A 271 26.75 -28.86 3.13
C SER A 271 26.42 -27.51 2.50
N PHE A 272 27.42 -26.66 2.26
CA PHE A 272 27.23 -25.44 1.48
C PHE A 272 26.69 -25.73 0.07
N GLU A 273 27.10 -26.83 -0.55
CA GLU A 273 26.62 -27.20 -1.88
C GLU A 273 25.12 -27.52 -1.85
N ALA A 274 24.65 -28.25 -0.84
CA ALA A 274 23.21 -28.51 -0.66
C ALA A 274 22.44 -27.21 -0.40
N TYR A 275 23.02 -26.28 0.36
CA TYR A 275 22.48 -24.95 0.61
C TYR A 275 22.34 -24.13 -0.68
N ASP A 276 23.40 -24.03 -1.48
CA ASP A 276 23.41 -23.27 -2.75
C ASP A 276 22.37 -23.84 -3.73
N LEU A 277 22.29 -25.18 -3.84
CA LEU A 277 21.27 -25.88 -4.62
C LEU A 277 19.86 -25.61 -4.11
N TYR A 278 19.64 -25.64 -2.80
CA TYR A 278 18.36 -25.29 -2.20
C TYR A 278 17.96 -23.85 -2.53
N LEU A 279 18.86 -22.88 -2.44
CA LEU A 279 18.56 -21.50 -2.80
C LEU A 279 18.18 -21.35 -4.28
N LEU A 280 18.87 -22.07 -5.18
CA LEU A 280 18.52 -22.15 -6.61
C LEU A 280 17.12 -22.74 -6.80
N GLY A 281 16.80 -23.82 -6.09
CA GLY A 281 15.47 -24.43 -6.11
C GLY A 281 14.39 -23.45 -5.67
N ARG A 282 14.61 -22.74 -4.56
CA ARG A 282 13.68 -21.71 -4.05
C ARG A 282 13.53 -20.54 -5.02
N HIS A 283 14.61 -20.13 -5.69
CA HIS A 283 14.55 -19.09 -6.72
C HIS A 283 13.62 -19.50 -7.88
N HIS A 284 13.76 -20.72 -8.38
CA HIS A 284 12.92 -21.22 -9.47
C HIS A 284 11.47 -21.47 -9.05
N TYR A 285 11.26 -21.98 -7.82
CA TYR A 285 9.93 -22.18 -7.24
C TYR A 285 9.10 -20.88 -7.25
N ARG A 286 9.72 -19.74 -6.96
CA ARG A 286 9.04 -18.42 -6.91
C ARG A 286 8.63 -17.86 -8.27
N GLN A 287 9.02 -18.48 -9.38
CA GLN A 287 8.56 -18.04 -10.69
C GLN A 287 7.09 -18.45 -10.96
N VAL A 288 6.53 -19.32 -10.11
CA VAL A 288 5.12 -19.76 -10.12
C VAL A 288 4.63 -20.13 -11.52
N ASN A 289 5.34 -21.06 -12.15
CA ASN A 289 5.00 -21.62 -13.45
C ASN A 289 5.58 -23.04 -13.56
N GLU A 290 5.07 -23.84 -14.50
CA GLU A 290 5.47 -25.23 -14.71
C GLU A 290 6.99 -25.41 -14.80
N GLN A 291 7.66 -24.60 -15.61
CA GLN A 291 9.10 -24.71 -15.83
C GLN A 291 9.89 -24.36 -14.57
N GLY A 292 9.45 -23.36 -13.81
CA GLY A 292 9.99 -22.98 -12.51
C GLY A 292 9.90 -24.12 -11.51
N PHE A 293 8.73 -24.76 -11.40
CA PHE A 293 8.56 -25.91 -10.50
C PHE A 293 9.38 -27.12 -10.94
N LYS A 294 9.47 -27.42 -12.24
CA LYS A 294 10.35 -28.51 -12.76
C LYS A 294 11.81 -28.28 -12.38
N LYS A 295 12.33 -27.06 -12.56
CA LYS A 295 13.69 -26.71 -12.15
C LYS A 295 13.86 -26.76 -10.63
N ALA A 296 12.84 -26.32 -9.88
CA ALA A 296 12.86 -26.40 -8.43
C ALA A 296 13.00 -27.85 -7.95
N VAL A 297 12.19 -28.77 -8.50
CA VAL A 297 12.32 -30.22 -8.24
C VAL A 297 13.74 -30.72 -8.54
N GLU A 298 14.32 -30.35 -9.68
CA GLU A 298 15.69 -30.75 -10.05
C GLU A 298 16.72 -30.29 -9.01
N TYR A 299 16.69 -29.01 -8.64
CA TYR A 299 17.64 -28.45 -7.69
C TYR A 299 17.44 -28.99 -6.26
N PHE A 300 16.20 -29.12 -5.80
CA PHE A 300 15.93 -29.71 -4.49
C PHE A 300 16.32 -31.18 -4.40
N THR A 301 16.07 -31.96 -5.45
CA THR A 301 16.52 -33.37 -5.52
C THR A 301 18.04 -33.45 -5.43
N ARG A 302 18.76 -32.60 -6.19
CA ARG A 302 20.23 -32.55 -6.10
C ARG A 302 20.71 -32.12 -4.72
N ALA A 303 20.00 -31.21 -4.05
CA ALA A 303 20.33 -30.80 -2.69
C ALA A 303 20.17 -31.97 -1.71
N THR A 304 19.11 -32.77 -1.83
CA THR A 304 18.91 -33.97 -0.98
C THR A 304 19.87 -35.10 -1.30
N ASP A 305 20.36 -35.19 -2.54
CA ASP A 305 21.40 -36.16 -2.93
C ASP A 305 22.76 -35.79 -2.31
N VAL A 306 23.07 -34.49 -2.23
CA VAL A 306 24.30 -33.98 -1.63
C VAL A 306 24.26 -34.07 -0.11
N ASP A 307 23.13 -33.69 0.49
CA ASP A 307 22.93 -33.70 1.93
C ASP A 307 21.52 -34.24 2.28
N PRO A 308 21.41 -35.55 2.50
CA PRO A 308 20.13 -36.18 2.82
C PRO A 308 19.48 -35.70 4.13
N ASP A 309 20.27 -35.14 5.05
CA ASP A 309 19.80 -34.64 6.34
C ASP A 309 19.35 -33.16 6.26
N TYR A 310 19.54 -32.50 5.11
CA TYR A 310 19.14 -31.11 4.90
C TYR A 310 17.62 -30.98 4.69
N ALA A 311 16.89 -30.99 5.81
CA ALA A 311 15.44 -30.94 5.87
C ALA A 311 14.76 -29.85 5.02
N PRO A 312 15.30 -28.61 4.88
CA PRO A 312 14.70 -27.59 4.02
C PRO A 312 14.61 -28.00 2.54
N ALA A 313 15.57 -28.79 2.03
CA ALA A 313 15.51 -29.27 0.64
C ALA A 313 14.38 -30.27 0.42
N TRP A 314 14.13 -31.18 1.37
CA TRP A 314 12.98 -32.08 1.33
C TRP A 314 11.65 -31.32 1.36
N SER A 315 11.53 -30.32 2.25
CA SER A 315 10.33 -29.46 2.29
C SER A 315 10.12 -28.71 0.97
N GLY A 316 11.20 -28.17 0.39
CA GLY A 316 11.12 -27.49 -0.90
C GLY A 316 10.74 -28.43 -2.05
N LEU A 317 11.22 -29.67 -2.02
CA LEU A 317 10.88 -30.70 -2.99
C LEU A 317 9.37 -31.02 -2.96
N ALA A 318 8.82 -31.24 -1.76
CA ALA A 318 7.40 -31.45 -1.56
C ALA A 318 6.56 -30.27 -2.08
N ASP A 319 6.92 -29.04 -1.69
CA ASP A 319 6.27 -27.81 -2.18
C ASP A 319 6.27 -27.74 -3.72
N ALA A 320 7.40 -28.08 -4.35
CA ALA A 320 7.55 -28.02 -5.80
C ALA A 320 6.70 -29.08 -6.53
N TYR A 321 6.58 -30.29 -5.98
CA TYR A 321 5.67 -31.31 -6.53
C TYR A 321 4.21 -30.89 -6.42
N LEU A 322 3.80 -30.29 -5.30
CA LEU A 322 2.45 -29.72 -5.15
C LEU A 322 2.21 -28.61 -6.19
N GLY A 323 3.19 -27.72 -6.38
CA GLY A 323 3.14 -26.68 -7.41
C GLY A 323 3.00 -27.23 -8.83
N LEU A 324 3.62 -28.37 -9.15
CA LEU A 324 3.46 -29.03 -10.45
C LEU A 324 2.06 -29.60 -10.68
N SER A 325 1.32 -29.91 -9.62
CA SER A 325 -0.09 -30.30 -9.78
C SER A 325 -1.00 -29.11 -10.07
N ASP A 326 -0.70 -27.95 -9.48
CA ASP A 326 -1.53 -26.75 -9.67
C ASP A 326 -1.23 -26.03 -10.99
N TYR A 327 0.00 -26.13 -11.49
CA TYR A 327 0.50 -25.33 -12.62
C TYR A 327 1.14 -26.15 -13.75
N GLY A 328 1.12 -27.48 -13.67
CA GLY A 328 1.68 -28.37 -14.68
C GLY A 328 0.78 -29.57 -14.96
N ASP A 329 1.35 -30.57 -15.63
CA ASP A 329 0.62 -31.78 -16.04
C ASP A 329 0.70 -32.93 -15.02
N LEU A 330 1.23 -32.69 -13.82
CA LEU A 330 1.38 -33.74 -12.80
C LEU A 330 0.02 -34.03 -12.15
N ALA A 331 -0.41 -35.28 -12.14
CA ALA A 331 -1.67 -35.64 -11.51
C ALA A 331 -1.62 -35.38 -10.00
N LEU A 332 -2.70 -34.83 -9.43
CA LEU A 332 -2.77 -34.50 -8.00
C LEU A 332 -2.43 -35.69 -7.09
N SER A 333 -2.91 -36.89 -7.43
CA SER A 333 -2.60 -38.11 -6.67
C SER A 333 -1.14 -38.52 -6.73
N GLU A 334 -0.47 -38.25 -7.85
CA GLU A 334 0.96 -38.53 -8.04
C GLU A 334 1.81 -37.49 -7.31
N SER A 335 1.41 -36.22 -7.39
CA SER A 335 2.02 -35.11 -6.64
C SER A 335 2.03 -35.37 -5.13
N TYR A 336 0.90 -35.76 -4.54
CA TYR A 336 0.82 -36.11 -3.11
C TYR A 336 1.61 -37.36 -2.72
N ALA A 337 1.91 -38.27 -3.66
CA ALA A 337 2.71 -39.45 -3.37
C ALA A 337 4.22 -39.15 -3.41
N LEU A 338 4.62 -38.12 -4.15
CA LEU A 338 6.00 -37.64 -4.28
C LEU A 338 6.37 -36.61 -3.21
N ALA A 339 5.38 -35.85 -2.71
CA ALA A 339 5.52 -34.86 -1.64
C ALA A 339 5.51 -35.50 -0.24
#